data_AF-A0A834LAW2-F1
#
_entry.id   AF-A0A834LAW2-F1
#
_cell.length_a   1.000
_cell.length_b   1.000
_cell.length_c   1.000
_cell.angle_alpha   90.00
_cell.angle_beta   90.00
_cell.angle_gamma   90.00
#
_symmetry.space_group_name_H-M   'P 1'
#
loop_
_entity.id
_entity.type
_entity.pdbx_description
1 polymer ?
#
loop_
_entity_poly.entity_id
_entity_poly.type
_entity_poly.pdbx_seq_one_letter_code
_entity_poly.pdbx_strand_id
1 'polypeptide(L)' 'MFLMRFVELYEPYLFFKGIYDDINTEKLRMATREGGIETDVFYFDPKVIDWEDYFMNIHFPGLIKYVFK' A
#
# COMPACT_ATOMS: atom_id res chain seq x y z
N MET A 1 10.59 -22.42 6.58
CA MET A 1 11.08 -21.18 7.23
C MET A 1 10.34 -20.01 6.60
N PHE A 2 9.74 -19.12 7.40
CA PHE A 2 8.90 -18.02 6.89
C PHE A 2 9.64 -17.06 5.94
N LEU A 3 10.95 -16.89 6.12
CA LEU A 3 11.78 -16.01 5.27
C LEU A 3 11.70 -16.34 3.78
N MET A 4 11.80 -17.62 3.39
CA MET A 4 11.72 -18.01 1.98
C MET A 4 10.35 -17.71 1.37
N ARG A 5 9.27 -17.89 2.15
CA ARG A 5 7.90 -17.58 1.70
C ARG A 5 7.68 -16.09 1.53
N PHE A 6 8.29 -15.26 2.38
CA PHE A 6 8.29 -13.81 2.19
C PHE A 6 9.04 -13.41 0.93
N VAL A 7 10.22 -14.00 0.67
CA VAL A 7 10.98 -13.74 -0.54
C VAL A 7 10.15 -14.09 -1.77
N GLU A 8 9.57 -15.29 -1.84
CA GLU A 8 8.70 -15.72 -2.94
C GLU A 8 7.47 -14.81 -3.12
N LEU A 9 6.85 -14.37 -2.02
CA LEU A 9 5.69 -13.48 -2.08
C LEU A 9 6.04 -12.10 -2.64
N TYR A 10 7.15 -11.50 -2.18
CA TYR A 10 7.53 -10.14 -2.57
C TYR A 10 8.33 -10.05 -3.87
N GLU A 11 8.97 -11.13 -4.31
CA GLU A 11 9.75 -11.22 -5.55
C GLU A 11 9.03 -10.60 -6.77
N PRO A 12 7.77 -10.97 -7.11
CA PRO A 12 7.12 -10.43 -8.30
C PRO A 12 6.82 -8.93 -8.20
N TYR A 13 6.77 -8.36 -6.99
CA TYR A 13 6.50 -6.94 -6.77
C TYR A 13 7.79 -6.12 -6.75
N LEU A 14 8.84 -6.61 -6.09
CA LEU A 14 10.12 -5.90 -5.96
C LEU A 14 10.95 -5.92 -7.24
N PHE A 15 10.87 -7.00 -8.02
CA PHE A 15 11.61 -7.13 -9.28
C PHE A 15 10.78 -6.75 -10.51
N PHE A 16 9.55 -6.30 -10.33
CA PHE A 16 8.75 -5.75 -11.42
C PHE A 16 9.44 -4.53 -12.03
N LYS A 17 9.58 -4.52 -13.36
CA LYS A 17 10.26 -3.43 -14.08
C LYS A 17 9.34 -2.33 -14.57
N GLY A 18 8.02 -2.53 -14.48
CA GLY A 18 7.07 -1.48 -14.79
C GLY A 18 7.04 -0.44 -13.67
N ILE A 19 7.02 0.82 -14.06
CA ILE A 19 6.79 1.94 -13.15
C ILE A 19 5.35 2.39 -13.42
N TYR A 20 4.56 2.46 -12.36
CA TYR A 20 3.22 3.05 -12.41
C TYR A 20 3.32 4.48 -11.89
N ASP A 21 2.98 5.46 -12.72
CA ASP A 21 2.80 6.82 -12.26
C ASP A 21 1.44 6.96 -11.55
N ASP A 22 1.41 7.78 -10.52
CA ASP A 22 0.20 8.09 -9.75
C ASP A 22 -0.33 9.50 -10.07
N ILE A 23 0.12 10.11 -11.17
CA ILE A 23 -0.13 11.52 -11.49
C ILE A 23 -1.63 11.82 -11.56
N ASN A 24 -2.42 10.93 -12.18
CA ASN A 24 -3.86 11.12 -12.31
C ASN A 24 -4.58 10.97 -10.96
N THR A 25 -4.14 10.04 -10.12
CA THR A 25 -4.66 9.86 -8.77
C THR A 25 -4.34 11.07 -7.90
N GLU A 26 -3.12 11.59 -7.99
CA GLU A 26 -2.71 12.81 -7.27
C GLU A 26 -3.52 14.02 -7.71
N LYS A 27 -3.73 14.22 -9.02
CA LYS A 27 -4.59 15.28 -9.55
C LYS A 27 -6.03 15.16 -9.03
N LEU A 28 -6.60 13.96 -9.04
CA LEU A 28 -7.95 13.71 -8.51
C LEU A 28 -8.02 14.02 -7.00
N ARG A 29 -6.98 13.62 -6.24
CA ARG A 29 -6.86 13.88 -4.81
C ARG A 29 -6.74 15.38 -4.49
N MET A 30 -6.05 16.15 -5.33
CA MET A 30 -5.97 17.61 -5.19
C MET A 30 -7.32 18.27 -5.49
N ALA A 31 -7.95 17.91 -6.62
CA ALA A 31 -9.24 18.48 -7.02
C ALA A 31 -10.37 18.20 -6.00
N THR A 32 -10.38 17.01 -5.40
CA THR A 32 -11.35 16.67 -4.33
C THR A 32 -11.12 17.48 -3.06
N ARG A 33 -9.87 17.70 -2.64
CA ARG A 33 -9.53 18.58 -1.50
C ARG A 33 -9.95 20.03 -1.73
N GLU A 34 -9.77 20.55 -2.94
CA GLU A 34 -10.12 21.94 -3.29
C GLU A 34 -11.63 22.15 -3.46
N GLY A 35 -12.35 21.14 -3.96
CA GLY A 35 -13.77 21.22 -4.31
C GLY A 35 -14.74 21.06 -3.15
N GLY A 36 -14.28 20.80 -1.91
CA GLY A 36 -15.14 20.55 -0.75
C GLY A 36 -16.03 19.30 -0.87
N ILE A 37 -15.73 18.43 -1.84
CA ILE A 37 -16.34 17.10 -1.99
C ILE A 37 -15.83 16.27 -0.81
N GLU A 38 -16.69 15.45 -0.19
CA GLU A 38 -16.32 14.57 0.91
C GLU A 38 -15.05 13.80 0.59
N THR A 39 -13.95 14.26 1.20
CA THR A 39 -12.66 13.59 1.14
C THR A 39 -12.79 12.19 1.71
N ASP A 40 -13.74 11.95 2.62
CA ASP A 40 -13.92 10.69 3.31
C ASP A 40 -14.20 9.49 2.38
N VAL A 41 -14.73 9.73 1.18
CA VAL A 41 -15.01 8.66 0.19
C VAL A 41 -13.81 8.40 -0.74
N PHE A 42 -12.97 9.40 -1.00
CA PHE A 42 -11.91 9.35 -2.01
C PHE A 42 -10.51 9.70 -1.48
N TYR A 43 -10.33 9.79 -0.17
CA TYR A 43 -9.03 10.12 0.43
C TYR A 43 -8.09 8.91 0.35
N PHE A 44 -7.26 8.90 -0.68
CA PHE A 44 -6.17 7.97 -0.83
C PHE A 44 -4.83 8.72 -0.81
N ASP A 45 -4.35 9.05 0.39
CA ASP A 45 -3.00 9.62 0.58
C ASP A 45 -2.10 8.59 1.28
N PRO A 46 -1.27 7.84 0.54
CA PRO A 46 -0.41 6.82 1.15
C PRO A 46 0.63 7.41 2.12
N LYS A 47 0.84 8.74 2.12
CA LYS A 47 1.82 9.39 2.98
C LYS A 47 1.34 9.54 4.43
N VAL A 48 0.05 9.39 4.71
CA VAL A 48 -0.47 9.46 6.08
C VAL A 48 -0.32 8.16 6.86
N ILE A 49 0.03 7.07 6.17
CA ILE A 49 0.20 5.76 6.77
C ILE A 49 1.54 5.75 7.50
N ASP A 50 1.53 5.36 8.77
CA ASP A 50 2.73 4.93 9.46
C ASP A 50 3.12 3.56 8.90
N TRP A 51 3.99 3.58 7.88
CA TRP A 51 4.39 2.36 7.18
C TRP A 51 5.17 1.40 8.07
N GLU A 52 5.95 1.90 9.02
CA GLU A 52 6.71 1.05 9.94
C GLU A 52 5.75 0.28 10.85
N ASP A 53 4.83 0.99 11.51
CA ASP A 53 3.82 0.37 12.35
C ASP A 53 2.94 -0.61 11.56
N TYR A 54 2.46 -0.21 10.39
CA TYR A 54 1.63 -1.05 9.54
C TYR A 54 2.34 -2.36 9.16
N PHE A 55 3.59 -2.30 8.70
CA PHE A 55 4.29 -3.52 8.29
C PHE A 55 4.57 -4.45 9.47
N MET A 56 5.02 -3.88 10.59
CA MET A 56 5.45 -4.65 11.76
C MET A 56 4.27 -5.25 12.53
N ASN A 57 3.20 -4.49 12.71
CA ASN A 57 2.11 -4.86 13.62
C ASN A 57 0.86 -5.37 12.90
N ILE A 58 0.69 -5.09 11.61
CA ILE A 58 -0.51 -5.47 10.85
C ILE A 58 -0.16 -6.43 9.71
N HIS A 59 0.72 -6.01 8.79
CA HIS A 59 0.92 -6.71 7.52
C HIS A 59 1.64 -8.06 7.69
N PHE A 60 2.85 -8.09 8.26
CA PHE A 60 3.59 -9.35 8.43
C PHE A 60 2.88 -10.35 9.34
N PRO A 61 2.31 -9.95 10.51
CA PRO A 61 1.53 -10.87 11.32
C PRO A 61 0.32 -11.44 10.57
N GLY A 62 -0.37 -10.61 9.78
CA GLY A 62 -1.49 -11.05 8.94
C GLY A 62 -1.08 -12.07 7.88
N LEU A 63 0.04 -11.84 7.20
CA LEU A 63 0.60 -12.79 6.23
C LEU A 63 0.92 -14.13 6.88
N ILE A 64 1.60 -14.11 8.03
CA ILE A 64 1.93 -15.34 8.78
C ILE A 64 0.65 -16.10 9.17
N LYS A 65 -0.36 -15.39 9.66
CA LYS A 65 -1.59 -16.00 10.17
C LYS A 65 -2.48 -16.59 9.08
N TYR A 66 -2.61 -15.91 7.95
CA TYR A 66 -3.66 -16.21 6.96
C TYR A 66 -3.14 -16.72 5.63
N VAL A 67 -1.97 -16.25 5.19
CA VAL A 67 -1.39 -16.61 3.89
C VAL A 67 -0.39 -17.76 4.07
N PHE A 68 0.47 -17.66 5.06
CA PHE A 68 1.51 -18.64 5.32
C PHE A 68 1.06 -19.75 6.26
N LYS A 69 0.07 -20.55 5.81
CA LYS A 69 -0.23 -21.85 6.42
C LYS A 69 0.79 -22.90 6.03
#